data_AF-A0A7S1Z3T4-F1
#
_entry.id   AF-A0A7S1Z3T4-F1
#
_cell.length_a   1.000
_cell.length_b   1.000
_cell.length_c   1.000
_cell.angle_alpha   90.00
_cell.angle_beta   90.00
_cell.angle_gamma   90.00
#
_symmetry.space_group_name_H-M   'P 1'
#
loop_
_entity.id
_entity.type
_entity.pdbx_description
1 polymer ?
#
loop_
_entity_poly.entity_id
_entity_poly.type
_entity_poly.pdbx_seq_one_letter_code
_entity_poly.pdbx_strand_id
1 'polypeptide(L)'
;RDLQSVLRVAEQAAYEAGEIMTRTAGKIAVAKTKSNARDLVTDSDVKCQGVIKRVISEAFPNDVFLGEEDVGAGSEASALALKDALLEGKDSNCDNDDQKERLLWIVDPIDGTTNFQAGLPLFCASIGVVSLPTSSSSSSIPEVVAGVIYNPVLGEMTSSIRGGG
;
A
#
# COMPACT_ATOMS: atom_id res chain seq x y z
N ARG A 1 -12.60 13.47 3.73
CA ARG A 1 -12.60 12.41 4.79
C ARG A 1 -11.72 12.87 5.96
N ASP A 2 -11.90 12.41 7.20
CA ASP A 2 -10.94 12.73 8.29
C ASP A 2 -9.57 12.08 8.01
N LEU A 3 -8.53 12.89 7.78
CA LEU A 3 -7.18 12.40 7.47
C LEU A 3 -6.54 11.68 8.64
N GLN A 4 -6.92 11.98 9.88
CA GLN A 4 -6.41 11.27 11.05
C GLN A 4 -6.92 9.81 11.07
N SER A 5 -8.18 9.58 10.71
CA SER A 5 -8.69 8.22 10.52
C SER A 5 -7.97 7.45 9.40
N VAL A 6 -7.64 8.12 8.30
CA VAL A 6 -6.90 7.54 7.17
C VAL A 6 -5.49 7.13 7.61
N LEU A 7 -4.79 8.03 8.31
CA LEU A 7 -3.44 7.76 8.81
C LEU A 7 -3.41 6.55 9.75
N ARG A 8 -4.33 6.48 10.72
CA ARG A 8 -4.40 5.35 11.65
C ARG A 8 -4.58 4.00 10.96
N VAL A 9 -5.40 3.96 9.90
CA VAL A 9 -5.59 2.74 9.11
C VAL A 9 -4.32 2.39 8.32
N ALA A 10 -3.64 3.39 7.74
CA ALA A 10 -2.37 3.18 7.06
C ALA A 10 -1.29 2.64 8.03
N GLU A 11 -1.15 3.23 9.21
CA GLU A 11 -0.24 2.82 10.26
C GLU A 11 -0.52 1.39 10.75
N GLN A 12 -1.80 1.05 10.98
CA GLN A 12 -2.19 -0.30 11.33
C GLN A 12 -1.84 -1.31 10.23
N ALA A 13 -2.16 -0.99 8.97
CA ALA A 13 -1.89 -1.86 7.85
C ALA A 13 -0.38 -2.12 7.68
N ALA A 14 0.44 -1.08 7.78
CA ALA A 14 1.90 -1.18 7.75
C ALA A 14 2.43 -2.02 8.93
N TYR A 15 1.90 -1.81 10.14
CA TYR A 15 2.28 -2.58 11.33
C TYR A 15 2.00 -4.08 11.16
N GLU A 16 0.80 -4.44 10.69
CA GLU A 16 0.41 -5.83 10.47
C GLU A 16 1.26 -6.51 9.38
N ALA A 17 1.65 -5.78 8.33
CA ALA A 17 2.62 -6.28 7.35
C ALA A 17 3.99 -6.51 7.98
N GLY A 18 4.47 -5.57 8.81
CA GLY A 18 5.74 -5.70 9.51
C GLY A 18 5.85 -6.91 10.44
N GLU A 19 4.74 -7.32 11.06
CA GLU A 19 4.66 -8.58 11.83
C GLU A 19 4.89 -9.81 10.96
N ILE A 20 4.54 -9.78 9.68
CA ILE A 20 4.84 -10.85 8.73
C ILE A 20 6.34 -10.79 8.37
N MET A 21 6.84 -9.61 8.01
CA MET A 21 8.24 -9.42 7.61
C MET A 21 9.23 -9.89 8.68
N THR A 22 9.02 -9.53 9.94
CA THR A 22 9.94 -9.92 11.05
C THR A 22 10.02 -11.42 11.24
N ARG A 23 8.97 -12.17 10.87
CA ARG A 23 8.95 -13.64 10.98
C ARG A 23 9.64 -14.33 9.82
N THR A 24 9.84 -13.67 8.68
CA THR A 24 10.34 -14.29 7.44
C THR A 24 11.68 -13.73 6.96
N ALA A 25 12.06 -12.51 7.36
CA ALA A 25 13.31 -11.85 6.99
C ALA A 25 14.54 -12.73 7.31
N GLY A 26 15.51 -12.78 6.39
CA GLY A 26 16.74 -13.55 6.53
C GLY A 26 16.60 -15.08 6.56
N LYS A 27 15.41 -15.64 6.86
CA LYS A 27 15.14 -17.09 6.76
C LYS A 27 15.19 -17.58 5.31
N ILE A 28 14.97 -16.66 4.37
CA ILE A 28 15.11 -16.85 2.93
C ILE A 28 16.58 -17.12 2.54
N ALA A 29 17.53 -16.41 3.14
CA ALA A 29 18.96 -16.63 2.92
C ALA A 29 19.44 -17.99 3.48
N VAL A 30 18.89 -18.44 4.60
CA VAL A 30 19.21 -19.75 5.21
C VAL A 30 18.63 -20.92 4.41
N ALA A 31 17.46 -20.71 3.78
CA ALA A 31 16.78 -21.72 2.95
C ALA A 31 17.42 -21.97 1.57
N LYS A 32 18.53 -21.28 1.24
CA LYS A 32 19.34 -21.45 0.01
C LYS A 32 19.74 -22.90 -0.32
N THR A 33 19.61 -23.82 0.63
CA THR A 33 19.94 -25.25 0.46
C THR A 33 18.76 -26.14 0.05
N LYS A 34 17.49 -25.66 0.05
CA LYS A 34 16.32 -26.51 -0.27
C LYS A 34 15.18 -25.84 -1.06
N SER A 35 15.09 -24.51 -1.13
CA SER A 35 14.05 -23.77 -1.86
C SER A 35 14.64 -22.55 -2.57
N ASN A 36 14.11 -22.20 -3.76
CA ASN A 36 14.58 -21.03 -4.50
C ASN A 36 14.21 -19.75 -3.73
N ALA A 37 15.21 -18.95 -3.36
CA ALA A 37 15.04 -17.78 -2.50
C ALA A 37 14.05 -16.76 -3.07
N ARG A 38 13.93 -16.67 -4.40
CA ARG A 38 12.95 -15.80 -5.07
C ARG A 38 11.51 -16.17 -4.75
N ASP A 39 11.20 -17.46 -4.67
CA ASP A 39 9.83 -17.92 -4.44
C ASP A 39 9.34 -17.58 -3.02
N LEU A 40 10.24 -17.60 -2.03
CA LEU A 40 9.91 -17.24 -0.64
C LEU A 40 9.70 -15.73 -0.44
N VAL A 41 10.35 -14.93 -1.27
CA VAL A 41 10.25 -13.48 -1.27
C VAL A 41 8.89 -13.11 -1.81
N THR A 42 8.57 -13.57 -3.01
CA THR A 42 7.25 -13.39 -3.62
C THR A 42 6.12 -13.86 -2.70
N ASP A 43 6.29 -14.97 -1.97
CA ASP A 43 5.29 -15.40 -0.96
C ASP A 43 5.16 -14.42 0.22
N SER A 44 6.26 -13.82 0.68
CA SER A 44 6.24 -12.80 1.75
C SER A 44 5.62 -11.48 1.28
N ASP A 45 5.97 -11.02 0.07
CA ASP A 45 5.40 -9.83 -0.56
C ASP A 45 3.89 -9.97 -0.74
N VAL A 46 3.43 -11.09 -1.33
CA VAL A 46 2.00 -11.40 -1.50
C VAL A 46 1.25 -11.43 -0.16
N LYS A 47 1.83 -12.01 0.89
CA LYS A 47 1.21 -12.05 2.23
C LYS A 47 1.12 -10.67 2.86
N CYS A 48 2.17 -9.86 2.75
CA CYS A 48 2.19 -8.49 3.24
C CYS A 48 1.17 -7.63 2.49
N GLN A 49 1.13 -7.69 1.15
CA GLN A 49 0.12 -6.99 0.36
C GLN A 49 -1.30 -7.43 0.73
N GLY A 50 -1.52 -8.73 0.91
CA GLY A 50 -2.82 -9.29 1.28
C GLY A 50 -3.33 -8.75 2.62
N VAL A 51 -2.47 -8.66 3.64
CA VAL A 51 -2.87 -8.11 4.95
C VAL A 51 -3.15 -6.61 4.88
N ILE A 52 -2.33 -5.85 4.14
CA ILE A 52 -2.52 -4.41 3.95
C ILE A 52 -3.86 -4.15 3.24
N LYS A 53 -4.10 -4.86 2.14
CA LYS A 53 -5.35 -4.77 1.36
C LYS A 53 -6.57 -5.08 2.22
N ARG A 54 -6.52 -6.15 3.03
CA ARG A 54 -7.61 -6.51 3.95
C ARG A 54 -7.92 -5.37 4.92
N VAL A 55 -6.91 -4.85 5.64
CA VAL A 55 -7.10 -3.77 6.63
C VAL A 55 -7.71 -2.52 5.99
N ILE A 56 -7.21 -2.14 4.80
CA ILE A 56 -7.73 -0.98 4.08
C ILE A 56 -9.16 -1.22 3.60
N SER A 57 -9.46 -2.37 2.97
CA SER A 57 -10.79 -2.66 2.44
C SER A 57 -11.86 -2.86 3.52
N GLU A 58 -11.49 -3.35 4.71
CA GLU A 58 -12.39 -3.44 5.87
C GLU A 58 -12.79 -2.04 6.38
N ALA A 59 -11.87 -1.08 6.39
CA ALA A 59 -12.13 0.29 6.81
C ALA A 59 -12.78 1.15 5.70
N PHE A 60 -12.35 0.95 4.46
CA PHE A 60 -12.68 1.79 3.31
C PHE A 60 -13.00 0.93 2.06
N PRO A 61 -14.17 0.27 2.01
CA PRO A 61 -14.51 -0.70 0.97
C PRO A 61 -14.64 -0.13 -0.45
N ASN A 62 -14.81 1.19 -0.59
CA ASN A 62 -14.99 1.87 -1.88
C ASN A 62 -13.71 2.52 -2.42
N ASP A 63 -12.62 2.46 -1.65
CA ASP A 63 -11.32 2.99 -2.05
C ASP A 63 -10.61 2.05 -3.01
N VAL A 64 -9.67 2.61 -3.76
CA VAL A 64 -8.87 1.87 -4.72
C VAL A 64 -7.56 1.46 -4.08
N PHE A 65 -7.17 0.20 -4.31
CA PHE A 65 -5.90 -0.35 -3.86
C PHE A 65 -5.00 -0.60 -5.08
N LEU A 66 -3.77 -0.12 -5.01
CA LEU A 66 -2.74 -0.34 -6.03
C LEU A 66 -1.46 -0.81 -5.34
N GLY A 67 -1.25 -2.12 -5.33
CA GLY A 67 -0.04 -2.74 -4.78
C GLY A 67 0.98 -3.10 -5.87
N GLU A 68 2.27 -3.14 -5.52
CA GLU A 68 3.34 -3.56 -6.42
C GLU A 68 3.06 -4.92 -7.07
N GLU A 69 2.57 -5.90 -6.30
CA GLU A 69 2.34 -7.27 -6.80
C GLU A 69 1.15 -7.37 -7.78
N ASP A 70 0.32 -6.32 -7.86
CA ASP A 70 -0.82 -6.25 -8.79
C ASP A 70 -0.43 -5.62 -10.15
N VAL A 71 0.79 -5.08 -10.29
CA VAL A 71 1.22 -4.30 -11.47
C VAL A 71 2.43 -4.97 -12.15
N GLY A 72 2.37 -5.11 -13.48
CA GLY A 72 3.54 -5.55 -14.25
C GLY A 72 4.72 -4.56 -14.13
N ALA A 73 5.95 -5.05 -14.22
CA ALA A 73 7.12 -4.19 -14.12
C ALA A 73 7.13 -3.11 -15.24
N GLY A 74 7.37 -1.84 -14.85
CA GLY A 74 7.56 -0.72 -15.78
C GLY A 74 6.57 0.44 -15.60
N SER A 75 7.00 1.63 -16.00
CA SER A 75 6.23 2.88 -15.86
C SER A 75 4.92 2.88 -16.65
N GLU A 76 4.87 2.17 -17.78
CA GLU A 76 3.65 2.05 -18.60
C GLU A 76 2.57 1.22 -17.92
N ALA A 77 2.94 0.10 -17.31
CA ALA A 77 2.02 -0.76 -16.56
C ALA A 77 1.47 -0.04 -15.32
N SER A 78 2.33 0.71 -14.61
CA SER A 78 1.90 1.56 -13.48
C SER A 78 0.94 2.65 -13.92
N ALA A 79 1.20 3.30 -15.06
CA ALA A 79 0.32 4.33 -15.60
C ALA A 79 -1.03 3.78 -16.07
N LEU A 80 -1.05 2.55 -16.59
CA LEU A 80 -2.29 1.88 -16.98
C LEU A 80 -3.11 1.47 -15.76
N ALA A 81 -2.48 0.85 -14.74
CA ALA A 81 -3.15 0.49 -13.49
C ALA A 81 -3.73 1.71 -12.77
N LEU A 82 -3.02 2.84 -12.81
CA LEU A 82 -3.54 4.12 -12.30
C LEU A 82 -4.74 4.61 -13.12
N LYS A 83 -4.72 4.51 -14.45
CA LYS A 83 -5.85 4.89 -15.30
C LYS A 83 -7.07 4.01 -15.03
N ASP A 84 -6.89 2.71 -14.92
CA ASP A 84 -7.99 1.77 -14.65
C ASP A 84 -8.59 2.04 -13.27
N ALA A 85 -7.75 2.22 -12.24
CA ALA A 85 -8.15 2.68 -10.91
C ALA A 85 -9.00 3.97 -10.91
N LEU A 86 -8.66 4.92 -11.78
CA LEU A 86 -9.38 6.18 -11.96
C LEU A 86 -10.69 6.02 -12.77
N LEU A 87 -10.77 5.03 -13.66
CA LEU A 87 -11.88 4.82 -14.60
C LEU A 87 -12.95 3.86 -14.06
N GLU A 88 -12.59 2.83 -13.31
CA GLU A 88 -13.52 1.85 -12.69
C GLU A 88 -14.51 2.49 -11.69
N GLY A 89 -14.28 3.75 -11.30
CA GLY A 89 -15.24 4.55 -10.52
C GLY A 89 -16.42 5.13 -11.29
N LYS A 90 -16.50 4.93 -12.61
CA LYS A 90 -17.50 5.57 -13.48
C LYS A 90 -18.65 4.64 -13.89
N ASP A 91 -18.97 3.63 -13.09
CA ASP A 91 -20.16 2.83 -13.34
C ASP A 91 -21.44 3.59 -12.97
N SER A 92 -22.03 4.07 -14.06
CA SER A 92 -23.33 4.66 -14.31
C SER A 92 -24.51 3.88 -13.70
N ASN A 93 -24.87 4.08 -12.42
CA ASN A 93 -26.28 3.97 -11.96
C ASN A 93 -26.59 4.41 -10.51
N CYS A 94 -25.94 5.46 -9.98
CA CYS A 94 -26.33 6.01 -8.68
C CYS A 94 -26.71 7.49 -8.78
N ASP A 95 -28.00 7.74 -8.97
CA ASP A 95 -28.67 9.03 -8.77
C ASP A 95 -28.74 9.45 -7.28
N ASN A 96 -27.76 9.04 -6.47
CA ASN A 96 -27.66 9.41 -5.06
C ASN A 96 -26.43 10.29 -4.85
N ASP A 97 -26.70 11.53 -4.46
CA ASP A 97 -25.83 12.71 -4.26
C ASP A 97 -24.72 12.55 -3.18
N ASP A 98 -24.45 11.33 -2.71
CA ASP A 98 -23.42 11.03 -1.70
C ASP A 98 -22.09 10.59 -2.37
N GLN A 99 -21.57 11.41 -3.29
CA GLN A 99 -20.27 11.21 -3.95
C GLN A 99 -19.12 11.43 -2.95
N LYS A 100 -18.92 10.46 -2.06
CA LYS A 100 -17.86 10.47 -1.04
C LYS A 100 -16.49 10.42 -1.71
N GLU A 101 -15.57 11.30 -1.29
CA GLU A 101 -14.18 11.29 -1.74
C GLU A 101 -13.58 9.87 -1.66
N ARG A 102 -13.17 9.35 -2.81
CA ARG A 102 -12.45 8.08 -2.95
C ARG A 102 -10.96 8.32 -2.82
N LEU A 103 -10.28 7.43 -2.11
CA LEU A 103 -8.84 7.45 -2.02
C LEU A 103 -8.24 6.33 -2.87
N LEU A 104 -7.04 6.58 -3.38
CA LEU A 104 -6.15 5.58 -3.94
C LEU A 104 -5.04 5.31 -2.93
N TRP A 105 -4.87 4.05 -2.59
CA TRP A 105 -3.82 3.54 -1.70
C TRP A 105 -2.75 2.89 -2.55
N ILE A 106 -1.57 3.51 -2.61
CA ILE A 106 -0.41 3.02 -3.35
C ILE A 106 0.49 2.32 -2.34
N VAL A 107 0.78 1.04 -2.57
CA VAL A 107 1.43 0.18 -1.59
C VAL A 107 2.62 -0.53 -2.21
N ASP A 108 3.78 -0.38 -1.58
CA ASP A 108 4.89 -1.31 -1.71
C ASP A 108 4.94 -2.13 -0.41
N PRO A 109 4.60 -3.43 -0.48
CA PRO A 109 4.49 -4.26 0.70
C PRO A 109 5.84 -4.50 1.37
N ILE A 110 6.95 -4.56 0.63
CA ILE A 110 8.32 -4.74 1.16
C ILE A 110 9.33 -3.97 0.30
N ASP A 111 9.47 -2.67 0.58
CA ASP A 111 10.53 -1.88 -0.03
C ASP A 111 11.88 -2.32 0.55
N GLY A 112 12.88 -2.50 -0.32
CA GLY A 112 14.18 -3.06 0.06
C GLY A 112 14.21 -4.59 0.07
N THR A 113 13.50 -5.25 -0.83
CA THR A 113 13.42 -6.72 -0.97
C THR A 113 14.78 -7.43 -0.95
N THR A 114 15.84 -6.82 -1.50
CA THR A 114 17.21 -7.37 -1.45
C THR A 114 17.76 -7.41 -0.02
N ASN A 115 17.52 -6.37 0.77
CA ASN A 115 17.92 -6.31 2.17
C ASN A 115 17.09 -7.29 3.01
N PHE A 116 15.79 -7.37 2.75
CA PHE A 116 14.89 -8.35 3.37
C PHE A 116 15.36 -9.80 3.14
N GLN A 117 15.72 -10.15 1.90
CA GLN A 117 16.32 -11.43 1.55
C GLN A 117 17.60 -11.71 2.33
N ALA A 118 18.47 -10.70 2.44
CA ALA A 118 19.73 -10.78 3.16
C ALA A 118 19.57 -10.78 4.70
N GLY A 119 18.37 -10.49 5.22
CA GLY A 119 18.11 -10.32 6.65
C GLY A 119 18.72 -9.03 7.23
N LEU A 120 19.04 -8.05 6.38
CA LEU A 120 19.51 -6.74 6.82
C LEU A 120 18.31 -5.89 7.26
N PRO A 121 18.43 -5.07 8.32
CA PRO A 121 17.31 -4.31 8.91
C PRO A 121 16.94 -3.05 8.09
N LEU A 122 17.10 -3.09 6.78
CA LEU A 122 16.95 -1.97 5.85
C LEU A 122 15.85 -2.27 4.82
N PHE A 123 14.66 -2.58 5.32
CA PHE A 123 13.43 -2.78 4.54
C PHE A 123 12.24 -2.24 5.31
N CYS A 124 11.15 -1.91 4.62
CA CYS A 124 9.97 -1.32 5.24
C CYS A 124 8.68 -1.63 4.47
N ALA A 125 7.54 -1.45 5.13
CA ALA A 125 6.27 -1.25 4.44
C ALA A 125 6.15 0.23 4.03
N SER A 126 5.71 0.50 2.80
CA SER A 126 5.48 1.85 2.29
C SER A 126 4.05 2.00 1.78
N ILE A 127 3.33 3.00 2.29
CA ILE A 127 1.94 3.27 1.93
C ILE A 127 1.79 4.77 1.64
N GLY A 128 1.40 5.10 0.42
CA GLY A 128 0.98 6.44 0.01
C GLY A 128 -0.54 6.51 -0.20
N VAL A 129 -1.16 7.60 0.23
CA VAL A 129 -2.61 7.80 0.07
C VAL A 129 -2.88 9.06 -0.76
N VAL A 130 -3.65 8.90 -1.82
CA VAL A 130 -3.98 9.94 -2.79
C VAL A 130 -5.48 10.16 -2.83
N SER A 131 -5.91 11.41 -2.68
CA SER A 131 -7.29 11.81 -2.92
C SER A 131 -7.55 11.87 -4.41
N LEU A 132 -8.60 11.19 -4.87
CA LEU A 132 -9.00 11.18 -6.27
C LEU A 132 -10.01 12.30 -6.56
N PRO A 133 -9.92 13.00 -7.71
CA PRO A 133 -10.91 14.00 -8.10
C PRO A 133 -12.30 13.36 -8.26
N THR A 134 -13.30 13.96 -7.62
CA THR A 134 -14.72 13.67 -7.86
C THR A 134 -15.37 14.84 -8.60
N SER A 135 -16.57 14.63 -9.15
CA SER A 135 -17.41 15.69 -9.74
C SER A 135 -17.61 16.90 -8.83
N SER A 136 -17.49 16.67 -7.51
CA SER A 136 -17.69 17.63 -6.43
C SER A 136 -16.37 18.20 -5.87
N SER A 137 -15.22 17.70 -6.32
CA SER A 137 -13.90 18.15 -5.86
C SER A 137 -13.57 19.52 -6.42
N SER A 138 -13.13 20.44 -5.56
CA SER A 138 -12.63 21.76 -6.00
C SER A 138 -11.32 21.67 -6.80
N SER A 139 -10.66 20.51 -6.76
CA SER A 139 -9.40 20.25 -7.45
C SER A 139 -9.56 19.10 -8.44
N SER A 140 -9.23 19.36 -9.72
CA SER A 140 -9.26 18.37 -10.80
C SER A 140 -8.02 17.47 -10.81
N ILE A 141 -7.04 17.72 -9.93
CA ILE A 141 -5.78 16.99 -9.86
C ILE A 141 -5.73 16.10 -8.62
N PRO A 142 -5.26 14.84 -8.74
CA PRO A 142 -5.04 13.98 -7.58
C PRO A 142 -4.03 14.60 -6.61
N GLU A 143 -4.25 14.40 -5.31
CA GLU A 143 -3.43 14.99 -4.26
C GLU A 143 -2.98 13.95 -3.25
N VAL A 144 -1.68 13.91 -2.92
CA VAL A 144 -1.20 13.09 -1.79
C VAL A 144 -1.72 13.70 -0.49
N VAL A 145 -2.40 12.88 0.31
CA VAL A 145 -3.06 13.30 1.56
C VAL A 145 -2.49 12.63 2.80
N ALA A 146 -1.85 11.47 2.66
CA ALA A 146 -1.14 10.80 3.75
C ALA A 146 0.01 9.92 3.22
N GLY A 147 0.97 9.62 4.09
CA GLY A 147 2.04 8.66 3.83
C GLY A 147 2.49 7.96 5.10
N VAL A 148 2.89 6.69 4.98
CA VAL A 148 3.45 5.87 6.07
C VAL A 148 4.63 5.07 5.55
N ILE A 149 5.73 5.12 6.28
CA ILE A 149 6.89 4.24 6.15
C ILE A 149 7.10 3.54 7.49
N TYR A 150 7.16 2.21 7.48
CA TYR A 150 7.37 1.43 8.71
C TYR A 150 8.52 0.44 8.55
N ASN A 151 9.61 0.66 9.29
CA ASN A 151 10.68 -0.33 9.44
C ASN A 151 10.38 -1.23 10.65
N PRO A 152 10.00 -2.50 10.42
CA PRO A 152 9.53 -3.35 11.51
C PRO A 152 10.66 -3.97 12.33
N VAL A 153 11.90 -3.94 11.84
CA VAL A 153 13.06 -4.43 12.60
C VAL A 153 13.51 -3.40 13.63
N LEU A 154 13.46 -2.12 13.26
CA LEU A 154 13.76 -1.01 14.16
C LEU A 154 12.56 -0.58 15.01
N GLY A 155 11.34 -0.97 14.63
CA GLY A 155 10.11 -0.51 15.27
C GLY A 155 9.82 0.96 14.99
N GLU A 156 10.36 1.50 13.89
CA GLU A 156 10.29 2.91 13.54
C GLU A 156 9.17 3.14 12.52
N MET A 157 8.20 3.96 12.90
CA MET A 157 7.12 4.40 12.03
C MET A 157 7.25 5.90 11.77
N THR A 158 7.39 6.27 10.50
CA THR A 158 7.31 7.66 10.05
C THR A 158 6.04 7.82 9.27
N SER A 159 5.18 8.75 9.66
CA SER A 159 3.90 9.00 9.03
C SER A 159 3.65 10.50 8.91
N SER A 160 2.87 10.90 7.91
CA SER A 160 2.48 12.28 7.72
C SER A 160 1.11 12.38 7.06
N ILE A 161 0.42 13.49 7.32
CA ILE A 161 -0.78 13.90 6.60
C ILE A 161 -0.58 15.28 5.99
N ARG A 162 -1.28 15.55 4.90
CA ARG A 162 -1.26 16.87 4.27
C ARG A 162 -1.65 17.95 5.27
N GLY A 163 -0.81 18.97 5.39
CA GLY A 163 -0.99 20.09 6.32
C GLY A 163 -0.63 19.79 7.79
N GLY A 164 -0.22 18.55 8.10
CA GLY A 164 0.10 18.11 9.48
C GLY A 164 1.57 18.13 9.86
N GLY A 165 2.48 18.20 8.87
CA GLY A 165 3.92 17.95 9.10
C GLY A 165 4.25 16.46 9.04
#